data_AF-A0A7X1ZG57-F1
#
_entry.id   AF-A0A7X1ZG57-F1
#
_cell.length_a   1.000
_cell.length_b   1.000
_cell.length_c   1.000
_cell.angle_alpha   90.00
_cell.angle_beta   90.00
_cell.angle_gamma   90.00
#
_symmetry.space_group_name_H-M   'P 1'
#
loop_
_entity.id
_entity.type
_entity.pdbx_description
1 polymer ?
#
loop_
_entity_poly.entity_id
_entity_poly.type
_entity_poly.pdbx_seq_one_letter_code
_entity_poly.pdbx_strand_id
1 'polypeptide(L)' 'MWKIWLLFDPQRILLALGVFLTVLALLIHFILLSTDRLNWLEASADMVRSLPMIS' A
#
# COMPACT_ATOMS: atom_id res chain seq x y z
N MET A 1 36.17 -8.46 1.28
CA MET A 1 34.80 -7.92 1.36
C MET A 1 34.34 -7.20 0.08
N TRP A 2 34.82 -7.59 -1.12
CA TRP A 2 34.38 -7.03 -2.42
C TRP A 2 33.70 -8.09 -3.32
N LYS A 3 33.87 -9.37 -2.99
CA LYS A 3 33.30 -10.53 -3.69
C LYS A 3 31.77 -10.62 -3.62
N ILE A 4 31.13 -9.95 -2.65
CA ILE A 4 29.66 -9.84 -2.61
C ILE A 4 29.12 -9.13 -3.87
N TRP A 5 29.87 -8.18 -4.44
CA TRP A 5 29.48 -7.47 -5.67
C TRP A 5 29.65 -8.29 -6.96
N LEU A 6 30.35 -9.43 -6.89
CA LEU A 6 30.54 -10.33 -8.04
C LEU A 6 29.44 -11.41 -8.12
N LEU A 7 28.77 -11.69 -7.00
CA LEU A 7 27.67 -12.65 -6.92
C LEU A 7 26.31 -11.96 -7.00
N PHE A 8 26.23 -10.74 -6.48
CA PHE A 8 25.01 -9.97 -6.45
C PHE A 8 25.10 -8.81 -7.42
N ASP A 9 24.34 -8.93 -8.51
CA ASP A 9 24.14 -7.85 -9.46
C ASP A 9 23.48 -6.67 -8.72
N PRO A 10 24.18 -5.54 -8.49
CA PRO A 10 23.78 -4.55 -7.51
C PRO A 10 22.44 -3.88 -7.83
N GLN A 11 22.08 -3.86 -9.11
CA GLN A 11 20.76 -3.40 -9.55
C GLN A 11 19.64 -4.30 -8.99
N ARG A 12 19.84 -5.61 -8.94
CA ARG A 12 18.83 -6.56 -8.48
C ARG A 12 18.61 -6.47 -6.98
N ILE A 13 19.65 -6.28 -6.18
CA ILE A 13 19.51 -6.11 -4.72
C ILE A 13 18.78 -4.82 -4.39
N LEU A 14 19.18 -3.69 -4.98
CA LEU A 14 18.55 -2.39 -4.71
C LEU A 14 17.07 -2.41 -5.13
N LEU A 15 16.78 -3.04 -6.28
CA LEU A 15 15.42 -3.25 -6.73
C LEU A 15 14.65 -4.20 -5.80
N ALA A 16 15.25 -5.31 -5.37
CA ALA A 16 14.60 -6.27 -4.48
C ALA A 16 14.24 -5.65 -3.13
N LEU A 17 15.15 -4.86 -2.53
CA LEU A 17 14.85 -4.12 -1.31
C LEU A 17 13.73 -3.09 -1.54
N GLY A 18 13.83 -2.29 -2.60
CA GLY A 18 12.81 -1.28 -2.94
C GLY A 18 11.44 -1.92 -3.14
N VAL A 19 11.35 -2.94 -4.00
CA VAL A 19 10.12 -3.67 -4.29
C VAL A 19 9.58 -4.36 -3.04
N PHE A 20 10.44 -4.98 -2.21
CA PHE A 20 10.01 -5.61 -0.97
C PHE A 20 9.33 -4.60 -0.03
N LEU A 21 9.96 -3.44 0.18
CA LEU A 21 9.42 -2.35 0.99
C LEU A 21 8.12 -1.78 0.40
N THR A 22 8.06 -1.59 -0.93
CA THR A 22 6.85 -1.10 -1.62
C THR A 22 5.70 -2.08 -1.52
N VAL A 23 5.93 -3.38 -1.75
CA VAL A 23 4.92 -4.43 -1.64
C VAL A 23 4.41 -4.50 -0.21
N LEU A 24 5.30 -4.47 0.78
CA LEU A 24 4.93 -4.46 2.19
C LEU A 24 4.07 -3.23 2.55
N ALA A 25 4.44 -2.04 2.06
CA ALA A 25 3.66 -0.83 2.26
C ALA A 25 2.26 -0.93 1.64
N LEU A 26 2.16 -1.40 0.40
CA LEU A 26 0.87 -1.60 -0.29
C LEU A 26 0.00 -2.63 0.45
N LEU A 27 0.57 -3.75 0.91
CA LEU A 27 -0.14 -4.76 1.67
C LEU A 27 -0.81 -4.17 2.91
N ILE A 28 -0.08 -3.35 3.67
CA ILE A 28 -0.61 -2.67 4.87
C ILE A 28 -1.72 -1.69 4.49
N HIS A 29 -1.54 -0.89 3.44
CA HIS A 29 -2.56 0.06 2.98
C HIS A 29 -3.84 -0.65 2.49
N PHE A 30 -3.70 -1.75 1.75
CA PHE A 30 -4.82 -2.56 1.28
C PHE A 30 -5.59 -3.20 2.45
N ILE A 31 -4.92 -3.61 3.52
CA ILE A 31 -5.59 -4.12 4.73
C ILE A 31 -6.39 -3.00 5.41
N LEU A 32 -5.82 -1.80 5.53
CA LEU A 32 -6.51 -0.62 6.07
C LEU A 32 -7.75 -0.25 5.23
N LEU A 33 -7.60 -0.20 3.90
CA LEU A 33 -8.67 0.03 2.91
C LEU A 33 -9.61 -1.16 2.71
N SER A 34 -9.35 -2.34 3.26
CA SER A 34 -10.31 -3.46 3.23
C SER A 34 -11.21 -3.45 4.46
N THR A 35 -10.86 -2.71 5.50
CA THR A 35 -11.58 -2.73 6.76
C THR A 35 -12.67 -1.67 6.75
N ASP A 36 -13.94 -2.07 6.87
CA ASP A 36 -15.15 -1.24 6.85
C ASP A 36 -15.03 0.06 7.70
N ARG A 37 -14.34 -0.02 8.85
CA ARG A 37 -14.16 1.11 9.78
C ARG A 37 -12.99 2.05 9.46
N LEU A 38 -11.97 1.59 8.74
CA LEU A 38 -10.77 2.38 8.38
C LEU A 38 -10.73 2.72 6.88
N ASN A 39 -11.77 2.32 6.15
CA ASN A 39 -12.05 2.68 4.78
C ASN A 39 -12.41 4.17 4.70
N TRP A 40 -11.39 5.02 4.69
CA TRP A 40 -11.59 6.47 4.59
C TRP A 40 -12.31 6.89 3.29
N LEU A 41 -12.26 6.04 2.25
CA LEU A 41 -13.02 6.23 1.00
C LEU A 41 -14.52 5.94 1.17
N GLU A 42 -14.88 4.88 1.90
CA GLU A 42 -16.28 4.51 2.17
C GLU A 42 -16.92 5.50 3.16
N ALA A 43 -16.18 5.93 4.19
CA ALA A 43 -16.66 6.89 5.18
C ALA A 43 -17.15 8.22 4.55
N SER A 44 -16.54 8.65 3.44
CA SER A 44 -16.98 9.84 2.70
C SER A 44 -18.22 9.57 1.83
N ALA A 45 -18.37 8.34 1.32
CA ALA A 45 -19.53 7.93 0.53
C ALA A 45 -20.78 7.76 1.41
N ASP A 46 -20.65 7.16 2.59
CA ASP A 46 -21.76 7.00 3.55
C ASP A 46 -22.26 8.34 4.09
N MET A 47 -21.36 9.31 4.30
CA MET A 47 -21.74 10.67 4.69
C MET A 47 -22.60 11.34 3.60
N VAL A 48 -22.24 11.20 2.32
CA VAL A 48 -23.05 11.75 1.20
C VAL A 48 -24.36 11.00 1.01
N ARG A 49 -24.37 9.67 1.23
CA ARG A 49 -25.55 8.81 1.05
C ARG A 49 -26.58 8.93 2.17
N SER A 50 -26.15 9.34 3.36
CA SER A 50 -27.02 9.65 4.52
C SER A 50 -27.53 11.09 4.52
N LEU A 51 -27.07 11.95 3.59
CA LEU A 51 -27.79 13.17 3.29
C LEU A 51 -29.15 12.77 2.73
N PRO A 52 -30.27 13.24 3.31
CA PRO A 52 -31.56 13.09 2.65
C PRO A 52 -31.46 13.85 1.34
N MET A 53 -31.25 13.13 0.24
CA MET A 53 -31.48 13.62 -1.10
C MET A 53 -32.91 14.17 -1.06
N ILE A 54 -32.96 15.50 -1.08
CA ILE A 54 -34.13 16.36 -1.01
C ILE A 54 -35.32 15.72 -1.73
N SER A 55 -36.45 15.63 -1.02
CA SER A 55 -37.79 15.48 -1.60
C SER A 55 -38.08 16.60 -2.59
#